data_AF-A0A022RJD5-F1
#
_entry.id   AF-A0A022RJD5-F1
#
_cell.length_a   1.000
_cell.length_b   1.000
_cell.length_c   1.000
_cell.angle_alpha   90.00
_cell.angle_beta   90.00
_cell.angle_gamma   90.00
#
_symmetry.space_group_name_H-M   'P 1'
#
loop_
_entity.id
_entity.type
_entity.pdbx_description
1 polymer ?
#
loop_
_entity_poly.entity_id
_entity_poly.type
_entity_poly.pdbx_seq_one_letter_code
_entity_poly.pdbx_strand_id
1 'polypeptide(L)' 'VVGVVGFMDRRLEIPSNIDPQVSSIITDCWRSSPEERPSFEDIILKMTELVHPGAGLIARSASVS' A
#
# COMPACT_ATOMS: atom_id res chain seq x y z
N VAL A 1 -8.55 3.36 -24.73
CA VAL A 1 -9.30 2.89 -23.55
C VAL A 1 -9.68 4.11 -22.74
N VAL A 2 -10.96 4.50 -22.75
CA VAL A 2 -11.42 5.66 -21.97
C VAL A 2 -11.68 5.14 -20.56
N GLY A 3 -10.77 5.45 -19.65
CA GLY A 3 -10.75 4.95 -18.29
C GLY A 3 -11.91 5.54 -17.47
N VAL A 4 -12.63 4.65 -16.79
CA VAL A 4 -13.55 5.00 -15.70
C VAL A 4 -12.71 5.46 -14.51
N VAL A 5 -12.16 6.67 -14.57
CA VAL A 5 -11.43 7.26 -13.44
C VAL A 5 -12.29 8.34 -12.80
N GLY A 6 -12.83 7.98 -11.62
CA GLY A 6 -13.26 8.88 -10.55
C GLY A 6 -14.15 10.08 -10.94
N PHE A 7 -15.46 9.87 -10.95
CA PHE A 7 -16.40 10.98 -10.81
C PHE A 7 -16.51 11.35 -9.32
N MET A 8 -16.28 12.62 -8.94
CA MET A 8 -16.48 13.16 -7.58
C MET A 8 -15.73 12.41 -6.45
N ASP A 9 -14.42 12.17 -6.62
CA ASP A 9 -13.60 11.44 -5.62
C ASP A 9 -14.11 10.04 -5.23
N ARG A 10 -15.07 9.49 -5.98
CA ARG A 10 -15.49 8.11 -5.75
C ARG A 10 -14.35 7.17 -6.09
N ARG A 11 -14.08 6.25 -5.17
CA ARG A 11 -13.15 5.14 -5.31
C ARG A 11 -13.94 3.83 -5.30
N LEU A 12 -13.27 2.75 -5.67
CA LEU A 12 -13.86 1.42 -5.58
C LEU A 12 -14.02 1.04 -4.10
N GLU A 13 -15.05 0.25 -3.80
CA GLU A 13 -15.19 -0.36 -2.48
C GLU A 13 -14.07 -1.40 -2.28
N ILE A 14 -13.39 -1.34 -1.13
CA ILE A 14 -12.38 -2.33 -0.77
C ILE A 14 -13.10 -3.53 -0.14
N PRO A 15 -13.01 -4.73 -0.73
CA PRO A 15 -13.70 -5.90 -0.21
C PRO A 15 -13.11 -6.35 1.13
N SER A 16 -13.93 -6.84 2.04
CA SER A 16 -13.48 -7.19 3.41
C SER A 16 -12.63 -8.46 3.51
N ASN A 17 -12.48 -9.22 2.41
CA ASN A 17 -11.80 -10.51 2.37
C ASN A 17 -10.35 -10.44 1.86
N ILE A 18 -9.77 -9.24 1.73
CA ILE A 18 -8.36 -9.08 1.34
C ILE A 18 -7.48 -8.87 2.57
N ASP A 19 -6.17 -9.09 2.39
CA ASP A 19 -5.19 -8.86 3.43
C ASP A 19 -5.25 -7.40 3.94
N PRO A 20 -5.26 -7.18 5.27
CA PRO A 20 -5.33 -5.83 5.84
C PRO A 20 -4.20 -4.90 5.38
N GLN A 21 -2.98 -5.41 5.19
CA GLN A 21 -1.85 -4.61 4.73
C GLN A 21 -2.06 -4.18 3.27
N VAL A 22 -2.64 -5.04 2.43
CA VAL A 22 -3.05 -4.67 1.06
C VAL A 22 -4.13 -3.59 1.07
N SER A 23 -5.15 -3.73 1.93
CA SER A 23 -6.19 -2.69 2.07
C SER A 23 -5.62 -1.34 2.51
N SER A 24 -4.62 -1.35 3.39
CA SER A 24 -3.92 -0.14 3.83
C SER A 24 -3.16 0.52 2.69
N ILE A 25 -2.41 -0.25 1.89
CA ILE A 25 -1.67 0.27 0.73
C ILE A 25 -2.64 0.92 -0.27
N ILE A 26 -3.77 0.28 -0.56
CA ILE A 26 -4.79 0.81 -1.48
C ILE A 26 -5.34 2.14 -0.93
N THR A 27 -5.68 2.19 0.35
CA THR A 27 -6.24 3.39 1.00
C THR A 27 -5.24 4.55 1.01
N ASP A 28 -3.97 4.29 1.31
CA ASP A 28 -2.90 5.29 1.28
C ASP A 28 -2.67 5.84 -0.14
N CYS A 29 -2.70 4.98 -1.15
CA CYS A 29 -2.58 5.39 -2.55
C CYS A 29 -3.79 6.22 -3.05
N TRP A 30 -4.95 6.07 -2.41
CA TRP A 30 -6.20 6.75 -2.80
C TRP A 30 -6.46 8.08 -2.10
N ARG A 31 -5.52 8.58 -1.28
CA ARG A 31 -5.60 9.91 -0.67
C ARG A 31 -5.93 10.99 -1.70
N SER A 32 -6.89 11.84 -1.37
CA SER A 32 -7.34 12.92 -2.27
C SER A 32 -6.20 13.87 -2.59
N SER A 33 -5.49 14.33 -1.56
CA SER A 33 -4.29 15.16 -1.66
C SER A 33 -3.13 14.32 -2.23
N PRO A 34 -2.55 14.70 -3.38
CA PRO A 34 -1.46 13.93 -4.00
C PRO A 34 -0.20 13.84 -3.11
N GLU A 35 0.05 14.84 -2.28
CA GLU A 35 1.16 14.91 -1.33
C GLU A 35 1.03 13.95 -0.13
N GLU A 36 -0.19 13.48 0.16
CA GLU A 36 -0.42 12.47 1.21
C GLU A 36 -0.20 11.04 0.70
N ARG A 37 -0.02 10.87 -0.62
CA ARG A 37 0.18 9.54 -1.21
C ARG A 37 1.60 9.06 -0.95
N PRO A 38 1.79 7.76 -0.69
CA PRO A 38 3.11 7.20 -0.48
C PRO A 38 3.95 7.32 -1.75
N SER A 39 5.27 7.43 -1.57
CA SER A 39 6.20 7.32 -2.69
C SER A 39 6.19 5.88 -3.22
N PHE A 40 6.70 5.68 -4.44
CA PHE A 40 6.83 4.33 -4.97
C PHE A 40 7.81 3.48 -4.13
N GLU A 41 8.82 4.10 -3.52
CA GLU A 41 9.75 3.43 -2.60
C GLU A 41 9.01 2.88 -1.36
N ASP A 42 8.15 3.70 -0.75
CA ASP A 42 7.31 3.26 0.39
C ASP A 42 6.39 2.09 0.02
N ILE A 43 5.83 2.12 -1.19
CA ILE A 43 4.96 1.03 -1.69
C ILE A 43 5.77 -0.26 -1.85
N ILE A 44 6.96 -0.21 -2.45
CA ILE A 44 7.82 -1.38 -2.63
C ILE A 44 8.20 -1.98 -1.28
N LEU A 45 8.56 -1.16 -0.29
CA LEU A 45 8.90 -1.63 1.05
C LEU A 45 7.72 -2.41 1.66
N LYS A 46 6.51 -1.83 1.67
CA LYS A 46 5.30 -2.48 2.19
C LYS A 46 4.93 -3.76 1.40
N MET A 47 5.08 -3.75 0.07
CA MET A 47 4.79 -4.92 -0.76
C MET A 47 5.81 -6.04 -0.61
N THR A 48 7.07 -5.72 -0.35
CA THR A 48 8.13 -6.72 -0.15
C THR A 48 7.87 -7.54 1.11
N GLU A 49 7.39 -6.91 2.18
CA GLU A 49 6.97 -7.60 3.40
C GLU A 49 5.80 -8.57 3.17
N LEU A 50 4.87 -8.19 2.30
CA LEU A 50 3.69 -8.99 1.94
C LEU A 50 4.02 -10.20 1.07
N VAL A 51 4.86 -10.01 0.05
CA VAL A 51 5.15 -11.04 -0.96
C VAL A 51 6.24 -12.00 -0.48
N HIS A 52 7.18 -11.51 0.34
CA HIS A 52 8.25 -12.31 0.92
C HIS A 52 8.21 -12.23 2.45
N PRO A 53 7.23 -12.91 3.11
CA PRO A 53 7.18 -13.00 4.55
C PRO A 53 8.42 -13.75 5.07
N GLY A 54 9.48 -13.00 5.36
CA GLY A 54 10.79 -13.53 5.74
C GLY A 54 11.99 -12.67 5.27
N ALA A 55 11.84 -11.90 4.19
CA ALA A 55 12.89 -10.99 3.72
C ALA A 55 13.03 -9.73 4.60
N GLY A 56 11.96 -9.31 5.28
CA GLY A 56 12.03 -8.20 6.24
C GLY A 56 12.74 -8.57 7.56
N LEU A 57 12.75 -9.85 7.96
CA LEU A 57 13.34 -10.27 9.23
C LEU A 57 14.87 -10.21 9.23
N ILE A 58 15.52 -10.32 8.07
CA ILE A 58 16.98 -10.16 7.96
C ILE A 58 17.43 -8.70 8.11
N ALA A 59 16.55 -7.71 7.88
CA ALA A 59 16.87 -6.29 8.08
C ALA A 59 16.66 -5.83 9.55
N ARG A 60 15.85 -6.56 10.33
CA ARG A 60 15.48 -6.17 11.71
C ARG A 60 16.46 -6.66 12.77
N SER A 61 17.40 -7.55 12.43
CA SER A 61 18.44 -8.02 13.35
C SER A 61 19.59 -7.01 13.57
N ALA A 62 19.56 -5.83 12.94
CA ALA A 62 20.60 -4.82 13.11
C ALA A 62 20.32 -3.76 14.21
N SER A 63 19.25 -3.88 15.01
CA SER A 63 18.90 -2.84 16.01
C SER A 63 18.37 -3.34 17.36
N VAL A 64 18.87 -4.48 17.87
CA VAL A 64 18.78 -4.77 19.31
C VAL A 64 20.19 -4.96 19.84
N SER A 65 20.73 -3.86 20.38
CA SER A 65 21.86 -3.87 21.32
C SER A 65 21.36 -4.11 22.73
#